data_AF-A0A3B8JMC5-F1
#
_entry.id   AF-A0A3B8JMC5-F1
#
_cell.length_a   1.000
_cell.length_b   1.000
_cell.length_c   1.000
_cell.angle_alpha   90.00
_cell.angle_beta   90.00
_cell.angle_gamma   90.00
#
_symmetry.space_group_name_H-M   'P 1'
#
loop_
_entity.id
_entity.type
_entity.pdbx_description
1 polymer ?
#
loop_
_entity_poly.entity_id
_entity_poly.type
_entity_poly.pdbx_seq_one_letter_code
_entity_poly.pdbx_strand_id
1 'polypeptide(L)'
;MKKLIYAGAAFILTIASSISAAQATGRPGDAKFSHLVDSAAYPNSATFQGATHQFEVHVQGYPLSELSINLPEDIDINDGIEVKNQSGQEIPATVSIKDGNARVVFSQPVPPETTLKVAMQGVNTPGYDNTWQYMVFT
;
A
#
# COMPACT_ATOMS: atom_id res chain seq x y z
N MET A 1 -51.50 -43.51 34.79
CA MET A 1 -50.48 -42.55 35.27
C MET A 1 -49.62 -42.13 34.09
N LYS A 2 -49.32 -40.82 34.04
CA LYS A 2 -48.60 -40.07 33.00
C LYS A 2 -47.34 -40.78 32.46
N LYS A 3 -47.01 -40.56 31.18
CA LYS A 3 -45.78 -39.88 30.68
C LYS A 3 -45.69 -39.96 29.16
N LEU A 4 -45.97 -38.86 28.47
CA LEU A 4 -45.02 -37.85 27.94
C LEU A 4 -44.51 -38.23 26.53
N ILE A 5 -45.08 -37.48 25.59
CA ILE A 5 -44.76 -37.37 24.17
C ILE A 5 -43.31 -36.93 24.03
N TYR A 6 -42.51 -37.66 23.24
CA TYR A 6 -41.21 -37.17 22.76
C TYR A 6 -41.31 -36.84 21.28
N ALA A 7 -41.69 -35.60 21.02
CA ALA A 7 -41.36 -34.91 19.78
C ALA A 7 -39.90 -34.45 19.89
N GLY A 8 -39.03 -34.95 19.02
CA GLY A 8 -37.65 -34.50 18.89
C GLY A 8 -37.41 -34.06 17.46
N ALA A 9 -37.47 -32.75 17.22
CA ALA A 9 -37.25 -32.13 15.93
C ALA A 9 -35.82 -32.40 15.44
N ALA A 10 -35.67 -32.92 14.23
CA ALA A 10 -34.41 -32.95 13.52
C ALA A 10 -34.18 -31.58 12.89
N PHE A 11 -33.28 -30.77 13.48
CA PHE A 11 -32.86 -29.49 12.90
C PHE A 11 -31.50 -29.70 12.23
N ILE A 12 -31.50 -29.90 10.92
CA ILE A 12 -30.27 -29.96 10.12
C ILE A 12 -29.87 -28.50 9.83
N LEU A 13 -28.82 -28.03 10.49
CA LEU A 13 -28.21 -26.74 10.19
C LEU A 13 -26.88 -26.98 9.47
N THR A 14 -26.90 -26.97 8.14
CA THR A 14 -25.68 -26.88 7.33
C THR A 14 -25.85 -25.76 6.32
N ILE A 15 -25.59 -24.54 6.78
CA ILE A 15 -25.31 -23.42 5.89
C ILE A 15 -23.81 -23.19 5.98
N ALA A 16 -23.05 -23.87 5.12
CA ALA A 16 -21.67 -23.46 4.85
C ALA A 16 -21.77 -22.19 4.01
N SER A 17 -21.82 -21.03 4.66
CA SER A 17 -21.68 -19.76 3.97
C SER A 17 -20.24 -19.65 3.50
N SER A 18 -19.99 -20.00 2.25
CA SER A 18 -18.80 -19.56 1.52
C SER A 18 -18.94 -18.06 1.30
N ILE A 19 -18.71 -17.27 2.35
CA ILE A 19 -18.41 -15.86 2.20
C ILE A 19 -17.09 -15.81 1.45
N SER A 20 -17.18 -15.62 0.13
CA SER A 20 -16.05 -15.12 -0.63
C SER A 20 -15.60 -13.87 0.11
N ALA A 21 -14.37 -13.88 0.62
CA ALA A 21 -13.74 -12.66 1.07
C ALA A 21 -13.62 -11.78 -0.19
N ALA A 22 -14.63 -10.94 -0.41
CA ALA A 22 -14.56 -9.89 -1.39
C ALA A 22 -13.46 -8.97 -0.90
N GLN A 23 -12.26 -9.16 -1.44
CA GLN A 23 -11.21 -8.17 -1.36
C GLN A 23 -11.83 -6.90 -1.93
N ALA A 24 -11.98 -5.88 -1.10
CA ALA A 24 -12.51 -4.59 -1.53
C ALA A 24 -11.44 -3.90 -2.40
N THR A 25 -11.26 -4.37 -3.63
CA THR A 25 -10.56 -3.60 -4.64
C THR A 25 -11.57 -2.58 -5.16
N GLY A 26 -11.30 -1.28 -5.02
CA GLY A 26 -12.14 -0.25 -5.63
C GLY A 26 -12.40 -0.60 -7.10
N ARG A 27 -13.59 -0.31 -7.62
CA ARG A 27 -13.88 -0.54 -9.03
C ARG A 27 -12.87 0.26 -9.86
N PRO A 28 -12.08 -0.37 -10.74
CA PRO A 28 -11.16 0.36 -11.62
C PRO A 28 -11.94 1.43 -12.39
N GLY A 29 -11.55 2.69 -12.24
CA GLY A 29 -12.19 3.84 -12.89
C GLY A 29 -13.20 4.64 -12.04
N ASP A 30 -13.53 4.22 -10.82
CA ASP A 30 -14.47 4.99 -9.96
C ASP A 30 -13.76 6.06 -9.10
N ALA A 31 -12.47 5.87 -8.81
CA ALA A 31 -11.70 6.85 -8.04
C ALA A 31 -11.48 8.12 -8.87
N LYS A 32 -11.62 9.28 -8.22
CA LYS A 32 -11.47 10.61 -8.85
C LYS A 32 -10.17 11.31 -8.47
N PHE A 33 -9.34 10.62 -7.70
CA PHE A 33 -8.10 11.11 -7.13
C PHE A 33 -7.09 9.96 -7.11
N SER A 34 -5.81 10.34 -7.17
CA SER A 34 -4.70 9.40 -7.08
C SER A 34 -4.76 8.59 -5.78
N HIS A 35 -4.46 7.30 -5.85
CA HIS A 35 -4.60 6.40 -4.70
C HIS A 35 -3.55 5.29 -4.73
N LEU A 36 -3.27 4.74 -3.56
CA LEU A 36 -2.39 3.58 -3.41
C LEU A 36 -3.11 2.31 -3.88
N VAL A 37 -2.40 1.45 -4.61
CA VAL A 37 -2.96 0.21 -5.17
C VAL A 37 -2.22 -1.05 -4.76
N ASP A 38 -0.92 -0.96 -4.43
CA ASP A 38 -0.13 -2.10 -3.96
C ASP A 38 1.04 -1.65 -3.07
N SER A 39 1.61 -2.58 -2.30
CA SER A 39 2.81 -2.36 -1.48
C SER A 39 3.58 -3.65 -1.21
N ALA A 40 4.91 -3.55 -1.10
CA ALA A 40 5.79 -4.66 -0.78
C ALA A 40 7.09 -4.18 -0.10
N ALA A 41 7.83 -5.12 0.49
CA ALA A 41 9.18 -4.86 1.00
C ALA A 41 10.13 -6.01 0.63
N TYR A 42 11.40 -5.68 0.35
CA TYR A 42 12.42 -6.63 -0.06
C TYR A 42 13.77 -6.33 0.62
N PRO A 43 14.25 -7.21 1.52
CA PRO A 43 13.53 -8.32 2.16
C PRO A 43 12.30 -7.85 2.93
N ASN A 44 11.26 -8.68 3.01
CA ASN A 44 10.05 -8.38 3.78
C ASN A 44 10.25 -8.76 5.26
N SER A 45 11.00 -7.94 5.99
CA SER A 45 11.22 -8.10 7.44
C SER A 45 11.27 -6.73 8.10
N ALA A 46 10.42 -6.52 9.12
CA ALA A 46 10.33 -5.25 9.83
C ALA A 46 11.62 -4.87 10.60
N THR A 47 12.48 -5.84 10.89
CA THR A 47 13.74 -5.63 11.61
C THR A 47 14.96 -5.52 10.69
N PHE A 48 14.78 -5.71 9.37
CA PHE A 48 15.89 -5.67 8.43
C PHE A 48 16.25 -4.22 8.11
N GLN A 49 17.53 -3.89 8.24
CA GLN A 49 18.08 -2.58 7.90
C GLN A 49 18.62 -2.60 6.47
N GLY A 50 18.25 -1.60 5.68
CA GLY A 50 18.61 -1.50 4.27
C GLY A 50 17.63 -2.21 3.33
N ALA A 51 16.38 -2.46 3.76
CA ALA A 51 15.36 -3.02 2.88
C ALA A 51 14.96 -2.02 1.78
N THR A 52 14.41 -2.52 0.68
CA THR A 52 13.65 -1.70 -0.26
C THR A 52 12.18 -1.79 0.09
N HIS A 53 11.56 -0.67 0.46
CA HIS A 53 10.11 -0.59 0.65
C HIS A 53 9.49 0.01 -0.61
N GLN A 54 8.46 -0.64 -1.12
CA GLN A 54 7.83 -0.28 -2.39
C GLN A 54 6.34 -0.08 -2.19
N PHE A 55 5.79 0.90 -2.88
CA PHE A 55 4.34 1.05 -3.05
C PHE A 55 4.00 1.51 -4.46
N GLU A 56 2.76 1.29 -4.86
CA GLU A 56 2.24 1.70 -6.15
C GLU A 56 1.14 2.77 -5.99
N VAL A 57 1.27 3.86 -6.75
CA VAL A 57 0.29 4.95 -6.83
C VAL A 57 -0.34 4.91 -8.21
N HIS A 58 -1.66 4.73 -8.28
CA HIS A 58 -2.40 4.99 -9.51
C HIS A 58 -2.75 6.47 -9.57
N VAL A 59 -2.15 7.20 -10.51
CA VAL A 59 -2.41 8.64 -10.73
C VAL A 59 -3.78 8.79 -11.38
N GLN A 60 -4.68 9.57 -10.76
CA GLN A 60 -6.03 9.71 -11.27
C GLN A 60 -6.61 11.11 -11.03
N GLY A 61 -7.51 11.53 -11.93
CA GLY A 61 -8.16 12.84 -11.90
C GLY A 61 -7.31 13.96 -12.49
N TYR A 62 -6.14 14.22 -11.91
CA TYR A 62 -5.24 15.30 -12.33
C TYR A 62 -3.80 14.82 -12.51
N PRO A 63 -3.00 15.49 -13.37
CA PRO A 63 -1.57 15.20 -13.46
C PRO A 63 -0.87 15.42 -12.12
N LEU A 64 0.02 14.50 -11.75
CA LEU A 64 0.73 14.50 -10.49
C LEU A 64 2.10 15.17 -10.65
N SER A 65 2.32 16.30 -9.99
CA SER A 65 3.60 17.02 -10.03
C SER A 65 4.56 16.64 -8.90
N GLU A 66 4.04 16.10 -7.80
CA GLU A 66 4.82 15.79 -6.61
C GLU A 66 4.21 14.62 -5.83
N LEU A 67 5.06 13.82 -5.18
CA LEU A 67 4.66 12.96 -4.07
C LEU A 67 5.34 13.44 -2.79
N SER A 68 4.59 13.43 -1.69
CA SER A 68 5.15 13.62 -0.35
C SER A 68 4.88 12.39 0.50
N ILE A 69 5.92 11.89 1.16
CA ILE A 69 5.90 10.66 1.94
C ILE A 69 6.38 11.00 3.35
N ASN A 70 5.50 10.90 4.33
CA ASN A 70 5.92 11.00 5.73
C ASN A 70 6.52 9.67 6.16
N LEU A 71 7.75 9.74 6.66
CA LEU A 71 8.44 8.62 7.25
C LEU A 71 7.97 8.47 8.71
N PRO A 72 7.70 7.24 9.19
CA PRO A 72 7.51 6.99 10.60
C PRO A 72 8.71 7.48 11.43
N GLU A 73 8.48 7.71 12.72
CA GLU A 73 9.57 7.97 13.67
C GLU A 73 10.60 6.83 13.60
N ASP A 74 11.87 7.18 13.71
CA ASP A 74 13.03 6.28 13.62
C ASP A 74 13.24 5.55 12.27
N ILE A 75 12.55 5.97 11.21
CA ILE A 75 12.74 5.45 9.85
C ILE A 75 13.47 6.46 8.97
N ASP A 76 14.57 6.01 8.37
CA ASP A 76 15.37 6.77 7.40
C ASP A 76 15.46 6.04 6.05
N ILE A 77 15.79 6.79 4.99
CA ILE A 77 16.04 6.26 3.64
C ILE A 77 17.45 6.68 3.23
N ASN A 78 18.34 5.70 3.06
CA ASN A 78 19.77 5.97 2.82
C ASN A 78 20.17 6.00 1.34
N ASP A 79 19.50 5.22 0.50
CA ASP A 79 19.91 5.03 -0.90
C ASP A 79 19.01 5.78 -1.90
N GLY A 80 18.03 6.53 -1.39
CA GLY A 80 17.14 7.39 -2.16
C GLY A 80 15.83 6.71 -2.59
N ILE A 81 15.18 7.30 -3.59
CA ILE A 81 13.87 6.88 -4.08
C ILE A 81 13.91 6.79 -5.60
N GLU A 82 13.52 5.64 -6.14
CA GLU A 82 13.32 5.44 -7.58
C GLU A 82 11.83 5.40 -7.90
N VAL A 83 11.43 6.04 -9.00
CA VAL A 83 10.05 5.97 -9.51
C VAL A 83 10.04 5.43 -10.93
N LYS A 84 9.22 4.41 -11.16
CA LYS A 84 8.98 3.81 -12.48
C LYS A 84 7.51 3.84 -12.83
N ASN A 85 7.17 3.85 -14.12
CA ASN A 85 5.79 3.64 -14.57
C ASN A 85 5.46 2.14 -14.70
N GLN A 86 4.23 1.82 -15.10
CA GLN A 86 3.77 0.44 -15.31
C GLN A 86 4.56 -0.36 -16.37
N SER A 87 5.27 0.30 -17.29
CA SER A 87 6.13 -0.38 -18.27
C SER A 87 7.57 -0.59 -17.76
N GLY A 88 7.86 -0.17 -16.53
CA GLY A 88 9.18 -0.26 -15.90
C GLY A 88 10.14 0.85 -16.31
N GLN A 89 9.69 1.85 -17.06
CA GLN A 89 10.50 3.01 -17.43
C GLN A 89 10.61 3.95 -16.24
N GLU A 90 11.84 4.39 -15.96
CA GLU A 90 12.11 5.38 -14.92
C GLU A 90 11.43 6.73 -15.26
N ILE A 91 10.79 7.33 -14.26
CA ILE A 91 10.20 8.66 -14.35
C ILE A 91 11.17 9.66 -13.72
N PRO A 92 11.73 10.61 -14.51
CA PRO A 92 12.66 11.59 -13.98
C PRO A 92 12.04 12.45 -12.88
N ALA A 93 12.69 12.48 -11.72
CA ALA A 93 12.26 13.27 -10.57
C ALA A 93 13.46 13.74 -9.73
N THR A 94 13.26 14.81 -8.98
CA THR A 94 14.17 15.26 -7.93
C THR A 94 13.66 14.77 -6.58
N VAL A 95 14.53 14.08 -5.84
CA VAL A 95 14.20 13.54 -4.51
C VAL A 95 14.88 14.39 -3.44
N SER A 96 14.14 14.71 -2.38
CA SER A 96 14.68 15.32 -1.16
C SER A 96 14.10 14.60 0.05
N ILE A 97 14.95 14.28 1.03
CA ILE A 97 14.55 13.60 2.27
C ILE A 97 15.05 14.48 3.41
N LYS A 98 14.13 15.05 4.18
CA LYS A 98 14.45 15.97 5.27
C LYS A 98 13.33 16.00 6.30
N ASP A 99 13.70 16.12 7.57
CA ASP A 99 12.78 16.34 8.69
C ASP A 99 11.63 15.30 8.73
N GLY A 100 11.95 14.02 8.48
CA GLY A 100 10.97 12.93 8.47
C GLY A 100 10.03 12.92 7.26
N ASN A 101 10.32 13.71 6.22
CA ASN A 101 9.53 13.76 4.99
C ASN A 101 10.41 13.53 3.75
N ALA A 102 9.99 12.62 2.88
CA ALA A 102 10.56 12.47 1.56
C ALA A 102 9.63 13.12 0.51
N ARG A 103 10.16 14.06 -0.27
CA ARG A 103 9.48 14.67 -1.42
C ARG A 103 10.10 14.19 -2.71
N VAL A 104 9.25 13.81 -3.65
CA VAL A 104 9.60 13.43 -5.02
C VAL A 104 8.92 14.43 -5.95
N VAL A 105 9.68 15.34 -6.54
CA VAL A 105 9.18 16.35 -7.47
C VAL A 105 9.45 15.87 -8.89
N PHE A 106 8.41 15.60 -9.67
CA PHE A 106 8.56 15.10 -11.03
C PHE A 106 9.04 16.21 -11.97
N SER A 107 9.98 15.88 -12.86
CA SER A 107 10.51 16.85 -13.84
C SER A 107 9.43 17.35 -14.82
N GLN A 108 8.40 16.52 -15.05
CA GLN A 108 7.17 16.87 -15.74
C GLN A 108 5.99 16.24 -14.99
N PRO A 109 4.81 16.89 -14.93
CA PRO A 109 3.64 16.29 -14.29
C PRO A 109 3.31 14.93 -14.92
N VAL A 110 3.16 13.90 -14.09
CA VAL A 110 2.79 12.56 -14.52
C VAL A 110 1.31 12.56 -14.91
N PRO A 111 0.94 12.11 -16.12
CA PRO A 111 -0.46 12.15 -16.54
C PRO A 111 -1.34 11.14 -15.77
N PRO A 112 -2.65 11.42 -15.65
CA PRO A 112 -3.62 10.44 -15.15
C PRO A 112 -3.57 9.10 -15.87
N GLU A 113 -4.07 8.06 -15.18
CA GLU A 113 -4.08 6.66 -15.61
C GLU A 113 -2.68 6.03 -15.71
N THR A 114 -1.67 6.69 -15.12
CA THR A 114 -0.33 6.12 -14.93
C THR A 114 -0.26 5.45 -13.56
N THR A 115 0.21 4.20 -13.51
CA THR A 115 0.61 3.57 -12.24
C THR A 115 2.09 3.76 -12.03
N LEU A 116 2.43 4.46 -10.94
CA LEU A 116 3.79 4.71 -10.50
C LEU A 116 4.18 3.65 -9.47
N LYS A 117 5.32 3.02 -9.68
CA LYS A 117 6.01 2.17 -8.71
C LYS A 117 7.09 2.99 -8.05
N VAL A 118 6.93 3.22 -6.75
CA VAL A 118 7.84 4.03 -5.93
C VAL A 118 8.63 3.08 -5.04
N ALA A 119 9.95 3.05 -5.21
CA ALA A 119 10.86 2.20 -4.44
C ALA A 119 11.77 3.07 -3.56
N MET A 120 11.55 3.02 -2.25
CA MET A 120 12.40 3.63 -1.23
C MET A 120 13.53 2.65 -0.91
N GLN A 121 14.77 3.01 -1.26
CA GLN A 121 15.92 2.12 -1.20
C GLN A 121 16.75 2.40 0.06
N GLY A 122 17.31 1.35 0.65
CA GLY A 122 18.14 1.48 1.84
C GLY A 122 17.34 1.98 3.05
N VAL A 123 16.10 1.53 3.21
CA VAL A 123 15.24 1.88 4.35
C VAL A 123 15.85 1.30 5.62
N ASN A 124 16.18 2.18 6.57
CA ASN A 124 16.72 1.82 7.86
C ASN A 124 15.61 1.78 8.90
N THR A 125 15.42 0.62 9.52
CA THR A 125 14.46 0.40 10.60
C THR A 125 15.20 0.33 11.94
N PRO A 126 14.55 0.63 13.08
CA PRO A 126 15.19 0.62 14.40
C PRO A 126 15.50 -0.79 14.94
N GLY A 127 15.27 -1.85 14.16
CA GLY A 127 15.68 -3.22 14.49
C GLY A 127 14.70 -4.00 15.39
N TYR A 128 13.52 -3.45 15.70
CA TYR A 128 12.43 -4.17 16.38
C TYR A 128 11.24 -4.38 15.44
N ASP A 129 10.41 -5.38 15.74
CA ASP A 129 9.26 -5.73 14.92
C ASP A 129 8.13 -4.70 15.11
N ASN A 130 7.68 -4.11 14.00
CA ASN A 130 6.59 -3.15 13.97
C ASN A 130 5.99 -3.06 12.57
N THR A 131 4.76 -2.57 12.47
CA THR A 131 4.18 -2.19 11.17
C THR A 131 4.57 -0.75 10.83
N TRP A 132 5.44 -0.58 9.85
CA TRP A 132 5.89 0.73 9.38
C TRP A 132 4.88 1.32 8.40
N GLN A 133 4.05 2.27 8.87
CA GLN A 133 3.00 2.89 8.07
C GLN A 133 3.44 4.25 7.53
N TYR A 134 3.56 4.35 6.21
CA TYR A 134 3.88 5.61 5.52
C TYR A 134 2.61 6.36 5.16
N MET A 135 2.57 7.67 5.41
CA MET A 135 1.51 8.52 4.86
C MET A 135 1.98 9.07 3.51
N VAL A 136 1.23 8.82 2.46
CA VAL A 136 1.53 9.28 1.10
C VAL A 136 0.51 10.34 0.67
N PHE A 137 1.00 11.48 0.20
CA PHE A 137 0.21 12.58 -0.33
C PHE A 137 0.53 12.77 -1.82
N THR A 138 -0.54 12.92 -2.61
CA THR A 138 -0.56 13.06 -4.07
C THR A 138 -1.29 14.33 -4.47
#